data_AF-A0A8X7YLQ7-F1
#
_entry.id   AF-A0A8X7YLQ7-F1
#
_cell.length_a   1.000
_cell.length_b   1.000
_cell.length_c   1.000
_cell.angle_alpha   90.00
_cell.angle_beta   90.00
_cell.angle_gamma   90.00
#
_symmetry.space_group_name_H-M   'P 1'
#
loop_
_entity.id
_entity.type
_entity.pdbx_description
1 polymer ?
#
loop_
_entity_poly.entity_id
_entity_poly.type
_entity_poly.pdbx_seq_one_letter_code
_entity_poly.pdbx_strand_id
1 'polypeptide(L)'
;MATSTGEEDYHLQYAMQLSSASVLPLVLKAAIELGVFEKIEKAGPDALLSASDIVAQFPTQNNPEAHILLDPPVAKYFTKNQDGGSLSPFLAMIHDKVMMDMWYHLKDAVLEGGIPFEKAHGINSAEYLKKDARFCELFRSSMKSFNVTFMETILDIYDGFEGVKCLVDVGGGNGSILDMIITRYPAIKGINYDLASVVESSPSYPGIEHVAGDGFVTIPKGGDAIFMKWITHNWDDEHLLKMLKNCYEALPDNGKVIVVDMVVPETPETNVKAKSMLQNYLFITSMSPQGKERTEKEFETLGKEAGFSHIRVACFVSYPIAHVVAFQKLMINSLRTQISSECSSWILTVSAREISTLYLWREFWMYGGFEGVKTLVDVGGDDGSVLNMIISNYPTVKGINYDLAQL
;
A
#
# COMPACT_ATOMS: atom_id res chain seq x y z
N MET A 1 0.86 -44.67 3.95
CA MET A 1 1.84 -43.75 4.54
C MET A 1 1.26 -43.30 5.86
N ALA A 2 1.85 -43.73 6.99
CA ALA A 2 1.41 -43.28 8.31
C ALA A 2 2.00 -41.89 8.54
N THR A 3 1.14 -40.88 8.60
CA THR A 3 1.46 -39.57 9.16
C THR A 3 1.94 -39.79 10.59
N SER A 4 3.09 -39.20 10.95
CA SER A 4 3.64 -39.37 12.29
C SER A 4 2.65 -38.81 13.32
N THR A 5 2.43 -39.48 14.44
CA THR A 5 1.43 -39.09 15.46
C THR A 5 1.56 -37.63 15.92
N GLY A 6 2.76 -37.04 15.83
CA GLY A 6 2.98 -35.62 16.14
C GLY A 6 2.45 -34.62 15.12
N GLU A 7 2.31 -34.99 13.84
CA GLU A 7 1.70 -34.13 12.81
C GLU A 7 0.18 -34.05 12.98
N GLU A 8 -0.47 -35.18 13.26
CA GLU A 8 -1.91 -35.24 13.54
C GLU A 8 -2.28 -34.46 14.81
N ASP A 9 -1.47 -34.61 15.87
CA ASP A 9 -1.65 -33.84 17.11
C ASP A 9 -1.49 -32.33 16.87
N TYR A 10 -0.51 -31.91 16.06
CA TYR A 10 -0.35 -30.49 15.69
C TYR A 10 -1.56 -29.96 14.90
N HIS A 11 -2.06 -30.72 13.92
CA HIS A 11 -3.23 -30.31 13.14
C HIS A 11 -4.49 -30.22 13.99
N LEU A 12 -4.69 -31.14 14.94
CA LEU A 12 -5.80 -31.09 15.88
C LEU A 12 -5.70 -29.87 16.81
N GLN A 13 -4.51 -29.58 17.35
CA GLN A 13 -4.28 -28.39 18.17
C GLN A 13 -4.53 -27.10 17.40
N TYR A 14 -4.05 -27.02 16.15
CA TYR A 14 -4.29 -25.86 15.29
C TYR A 14 -5.79 -25.70 14.95
N ALA A 15 -6.52 -26.80 14.69
CA ALA A 15 -7.95 -26.76 14.47
C ALA A 15 -8.73 -26.26 15.70
N MET A 16 -8.33 -26.71 16.90
CA MET A 16 -8.88 -26.22 18.16
C MET A 16 -8.61 -24.72 18.35
N GLN A 17 -7.40 -24.25 18.05
CA GLN A 17 -7.07 -22.82 18.06
C GLN A 17 -7.97 -22.02 17.12
N LEU A 18 -8.18 -22.52 15.88
CA LEU A 18 -9.06 -21.86 14.90
C LEU A 18 -10.52 -21.79 15.36
N SER A 19 -11.03 -22.85 15.98
CA SER A 19 -12.42 -22.89 16.49
C SER A 19 -12.70 -21.86 17.59
N SER A 20 -11.66 -21.38 18.26
CA SER A 20 -11.73 -20.39 19.34
C SER A 20 -10.95 -19.10 19.01
N ALA A 21 -10.63 -18.87 17.73
CA ALA A 21 -9.79 -17.76 17.29
C ALA A 21 -10.38 -16.37 17.57
N SER A 22 -11.69 -16.28 17.83
CA SER A 22 -12.35 -15.04 18.26
C SER A 22 -11.99 -14.62 19.68
N VAL A 23 -11.52 -15.54 20.53
CA VAL A 23 -11.19 -15.26 21.94
C VAL A 23 -10.07 -14.22 22.04
N LEU A 24 -8.96 -14.43 21.32
CA LEU A 24 -7.80 -13.54 21.37
C LEU A 24 -8.14 -12.08 21.04
N PRO A 25 -8.76 -11.76 19.89
CA PRO A 25 -9.02 -10.36 19.56
C PRO A 25 -10.12 -9.72 20.44
N LEU A 26 -11.10 -10.50 20.94
CA LEU A 26 -12.12 -9.98 21.86
C LEU A 26 -11.55 -9.69 23.26
N VAL A 27 -10.66 -10.56 23.76
CA VAL A 27 -9.91 -10.30 25.01
C VAL A 27 -9.01 -9.09 24.84
N LEU A 28 -8.33 -8.98 23.70
CA LEU A 28 -7.48 -7.84 23.38
C LEU A 28 -8.27 -6.51 23.34
N LYS A 29 -9.47 -6.51 22.74
CA LYS A 29 -10.40 -5.37 22.78
C LYS A 29 -10.76 -4.99 24.22
N ALA A 30 -11.13 -5.95 25.06
CA ALA A 30 -11.46 -5.69 26.46
C ALA A 30 -10.26 -5.13 27.24
N ALA A 31 -9.05 -5.64 26.99
CA ALA A 31 -7.83 -5.14 27.61
C ALA A 31 -7.55 -3.67 27.25
N ILE A 32 -7.80 -3.28 25.99
CA ILE A 32 -7.69 -1.88 25.55
C ILE A 32 -8.74 -1.00 26.22
N GLU A 33 -10.01 -1.42 26.25
CA GLU A 33 -11.10 -0.65 26.87
C GLU A 33 -10.89 -0.42 28.36
N LEU A 34 -10.25 -1.38 29.04
CA LEU A 34 -9.87 -1.26 30.44
C LEU A 34 -8.61 -0.39 30.65
N GLY A 35 -7.85 -0.11 29.59
CA GLY A 35 -6.58 0.60 29.66
C GLY A 35 -5.50 -0.22 30.35
N VAL A 36 -5.43 -1.52 30.03
CA VAL A 36 -4.41 -2.46 30.54
C VAL A 36 -3.02 -2.03 30.06
N PHE A 37 -2.89 -1.65 28.78
CA PHE A 37 -1.60 -1.39 28.15
C PHE A 37 -0.94 -0.11 28.66
N GLU A 38 -1.72 0.94 28.90
CA GLU A 38 -1.25 2.19 29.49
C GLU A 38 -0.74 1.98 30.93
N LYS A 39 -1.34 1.04 31.66
CA LYS A 39 -0.88 0.67 33.02
C LYS A 39 0.44 -0.09 32.97
N ILE A 40 0.59 -1.01 32.01
CA ILE A 40 1.86 -1.73 31.78
C ILE A 40 2.95 -0.74 31.37
N GLU A 41 2.67 0.14 30.40
CA GLU A 41 3.62 1.15 29.94
C GLU A 41 4.09 2.07 31.07
N LYS A 42 3.16 2.53 31.92
CA LYS A 42 3.46 3.37 33.08
C LYS A 42 4.40 2.71 34.10
N ALA A 43 4.42 1.38 34.17
CA ALA A 43 5.33 0.67 35.07
C ALA A 43 6.78 0.65 34.55
N GLY A 44 6.99 0.85 33.24
CA GLY A 44 8.30 0.96 32.60
C GLY A 44 8.69 -0.28 31.79
N PRO A 45 9.70 -0.16 30.90
CA PRO A 45 10.03 -1.18 29.89
C PRO A 45 10.54 -2.51 30.47
N ASP A 46 11.11 -2.50 31.68
CA ASP A 46 11.61 -3.70 32.38
C ASP A 46 10.70 -4.15 33.53
N ALA A 47 9.53 -3.53 33.68
CA ALA A 47 8.62 -3.85 34.77
C ALA A 47 7.92 -5.19 34.54
N LEU A 48 8.13 -6.11 35.47
CA LEU A 48 7.41 -7.38 35.54
C LEU A 48 6.14 -7.16 36.39
N LEU A 49 5.03 -6.84 35.73
CA LEU A 49 3.72 -6.82 36.37
C LEU A 49 3.07 -8.19 36.25
N SER A 50 2.57 -8.75 37.34
CA SER A 50 1.61 -9.85 37.25
C SER A 50 0.25 -9.33 36.81
N ALA A 51 -0.61 -10.21 36.29
CA ALA A 51 -1.99 -9.84 35.97
C ALA A 51 -2.76 -9.31 37.20
N SER A 52 -2.40 -9.75 38.40
CA SER A 52 -2.97 -9.21 39.65
C SER A 52 -2.52 -7.76 39.92
N ASP A 53 -1.26 -7.43 39.62
CA ASP A 53 -0.73 -6.06 39.78
C ASP A 53 -1.38 -5.09 38.79
N ILE A 54 -1.72 -5.56 37.59
CA ILE A 54 -2.47 -4.77 36.59
C ILE A 54 -3.90 -4.55 37.09
N VAL A 55 -4.56 -5.60 37.57
CA VAL A 55 -5.95 -5.54 38.03
C VAL A 55 -6.13 -4.65 39.26
N ALA A 56 -5.15 -4.65 40.17
CA ALA A 56 -5.15 -3.80 41.36
C ALA A 56 -5.19 -2.29 41.04
N GLN A 57 -4.85 -1.90 39.80
CA GLN A 57 -4.88 -0.51 39.34
C GLN A 57 -6.22 -0.09 38.72
N PHE A 58 -7.23 -0.97 38.64
CA PHE A 58 -8.57 -0.61 38.17
C PHE A 58 -9.48 -0.11 39.31
N PRO A 59 -10.40 0.85 39.01
CA PRO A 59 -11.29 1.43 40.02
C PRO A 59 -12.34 0.47 40.60
N THR A 60 -12.49 -0.74 40.05
CA THR A 60 -13.50 -1.73 40.48
C THR A 60 -12.86 -3.05 40.88
N GLN A 61 -13.02 -3.44 42.16
CA GLN A 61 -12.57 -4.72 42.73
C GLN A 61 -13.69 -5.81 42.74
N ASN A 62 -14.72 -5.69 41.91
CA ASN A 62 -15.91 -6.56 41.99
C ASN A 62 -15.75 -7.92 41.26
N ASN A 63 -14.59 -8.20 40.66
CA ASN A 63 -14.32 -9.50 40.02
C ASN A 63 -12.97 -10.07 40.46
N PRO A 64 -12.93 -11.06 41.37
CA PRO A 64 -11.68 -11.66 41.84
C PRO A 64 -10.91 -12.43 40.74
N GLU A 65 -11.54 -12.80 39.63
CA GLU A 65 -10.93 -13.55 38.52
C GLU A 65 -10.46 -12.66 37.35
N ALA A 66 -10.56 -11.32 37.47
CA ALA A 66 -10.20 -10.40 36.38
C ALA A 66 -8.76 -10.57 35.86
N HIS A 67 -7.85 -11.08 36.70
CA HIS A 67 -6.45 -11.34 36.34
C HIS A 67 -6.29 -12.51 35.37
N ILE A 68 -7.22 -13.48 35.36
CA ILE A 68 -7.22 -14.61 34.41
C ILE A 68 -7.64 -14.15 33.01
N LEU A 69 -8.40 -13.04 32.93
CA LEU A 69 -9.01 -12.55 31.70
C LEU A 69 -8.12 -11.56 30.91
N LEU A 70 -6.97 -11.12 31.45
CA LEU A 70 -6.22 -9.95 30.95
C LEU A 70 -4.70 -10.17 30.83
N ASP A 71 -4.24 -11.29 30.25
CA ASP A 71 -2.81 -11.54 30.00
C ASP A 71 -2.44 -11.36 28.49
N PRO A 72 -1.95 -10.18 28.07
CA PRO A 72 -1.61 -9.95 26.67
C PRO A 72 -0.09 -9.86 26.41
N PRO A 73 0.48 -10.71 25.54
CA PRO A 73 1.67 -10.35 24.78
C PRO A 73 1.32 -9.28 23.73
N VAL A 74 2.22 -8.33 23.45
CA VAL A 74 2.17 -7.29 22.37
C VAL A 74 1.63 -5.88 22.75
N ALA A 75 1.83 -5.41 23.99
CA ALA A 75 1.36 -4.10 24.48
C ALA A 75 1.79 -2.84 23.69
N LYS A 76 2.99 -2.87 23.08
CA LYS A 76 3.63 -1.67 22.50
C LYS A 76 2.84 -1.02 21.35
N TYR A 77 2.10 -1.79 20.54
CA TYR A 77 1.39 -1.26 19.37
C TYR A 77 -0.07 -0.86 19.68
N PHE A 78 -0.55 -1.18 20.88
CA PHE A 78 -1.87 -0.83 21.39
C PHE A 78 -1.83 0.31 22.43
N THR A 79 -0.64 0.80 22.75
CA THR A 79 -0.42 2.08 23.45
C THR A 79 -0.14 3.19 22.44
N LYS A 80 -0.20 4.46 22.86
CA LYS A 80 0.12 5.59 21.98
C LYS A 80 1.63 5.67 21.77
N ASN A 81 2.08 5.77 20.52
CA ASN A 81 3.48 6.06 20.21
C ASN A 81 3.83 7.54 20.52
N GLN A 82 5.09 7.94 20.32
CA GLN A 82 5.57 9.29 20.61
C GLN A 82 4.80 10.38 19.83
N ASP A 83 4.28 10.03 18.66
CA ASP A 83 3.52 10.88 17.75
C ASP A 83 1.99 10.77 17.95
N GLY A 84 1.56 9.99 18.95
CA GLY A 84 0.17 9.87 19.39
C GLY A 84 -0.69 8.84 18.63
N GLY A 85 -0.13 8.09 17.69
CA GLY A 85 -0.77 7.00 16.94
C GLY A 85 -0.80 5.66 17.70
N SER A 86 -1.78 4.81 17.39
CA SER A 86 -2.01 3.51 18.02
C SER A 86 -3.00 2.65 17.22
N LEU A 87 -2.93 1.33 17.35
CA LEU A 87 -3.89 0.38 16.76
C LEU A 87 -5.14 0.15 17.60
N SER A 88 -5.15 0.66 18.83
CA SER A 88 -6.25 0.43 19.76
C SER A 88 -7.62 0.85 19.21
N PRO A 89 -7.75 2.05 18.62
CA PRO A 89 -8.98 2.46 17.94
C PRO A 89 -9.36 1.56 16.76
N PHE A 90 -8.37 1.05 16.01
CA PHE A 90 -8.62 0.16 14.86
C PHE A 90 -9.13 -1.22 15.29
N LEU A 91 -8.56 -1.80 16.35
CA LEU A 91 -9.07 -3.04 16.91
C LEU A 91 -10.49 -2.88 17.46
N ALA A 92 -10.73 -1.78 18.18
CA ALA A 92 -12.05 -1.47 18.72
C ALA A 92 -13.11 -1.34 17.61
N MET A 93 -12.75 -0.73 16.47
CA MET A 93 -13.61 -0.61 15.29
C MET A 93 -13.91 -1.96 14.64
N ILE A 94 -12.89 -2.78 14.35
CA ILE A 94 -13.08 -4.09 13.69
C ILE A 94 -13.97 -5.02 14.53
N HIS A 95 -13.88 -4.92 15.85
CA HIS A 95 -14.66 -5.73 16.79
C HIS A 95 -15.89 -5.01 17.35
N ASP A 96 -16.23 -3.84 16.81
CA ASP A 96 -17.50 -3.21 17.11
C ASP A 96 -18.63 -4.09 16.58
N LYS A 97 -19.77 -4.10 17.27
CA LYS A 97 -20.93 -4.91 16.89
C LYS A 97 -21.33 -4.66 15.43
N VAL A 98 -21.26 -3.39 14.97
CA VAL A 98 -21.60 -3.01 13.59
C VAL A 98 -20.74 -3.79 12.58
N MET A 99 -19.44 -3.92 12.85
CA MET A 99 -18.51 -4.65 11.99
C MET A 99 -18.65 -6.16 12.15
N MET A 100 -18.86 -6.65 13.37
CA MET A 100 -19.01 -8.08 13.62
C MET A 100 -20.30 -8.65 13.00
N ASP A 101 -21.37 -7.86 12.93
CA ASP A 101 -22.65 -8.28 12.39
C ASP A 101 -22.55 -8.77 10.93
N MET A 102 -21.66 -8.17 10.12
CA MET A 102 -21.51 -8.54 8.70
C MET A 102 -21.04 -9.99 8.51
N TRP A 103 -20.24 -10.52 9.43
CA TRP A 103 -19.70 -11.88 9.32
C TRP A 103 -20.78 -12.96 9.45
N TYR A 104 -21.89 -12.68 10.13
CA TYR A 104 -23.03 -13.60 10.20
C TYR A 104 -23.76 -13.73 8.85
N HIS A 105 -23.56 -12.77 7.94
CA HIS A 105 -24.19 -12.74 6.62
C HIS A 105 -23.22 -13.12 5.47
N LEU A 106 -21.97 -13.48 5.79
CA LEU A 106 -21.00 -13.90 4.77
C LEU A 106 -21.48 -15.14 4.00
N LYS A 107 -22.08 -16.11 4.69
CA LYS A 107 -22.67 -17.30 4.06
C LYS A 107 -23.74 -16.92 3.04
N ASP A 108 -24.65 -16.03 3.42
CA ASP A 108 -25.76 -15.62 2.57
C ASP A 108 -25.26 -14.82 1.36
N ALA A 109 -24.24 -13.97 1.55
CA ALA A 109 -23.56 -13.27 0.46
C ALA A 109 -22.91 -14.23 -0.55
N VAL A 110 -22.30 -15.32 -0.09
CA VAL A 110 -21.72 -16.34 -0.98
C VAL A 110 -22.79 -17.09 -1.76
N LEU A 111 -23.93 -17.41 -1.14
CA LEU A 111 -24.99 -18.20 -1.77
C LEU A 111 -25.90 -17.38 -2.70
N GLU A 112 -26.21 -16.15 -2.30
CA GLU A 112 -27.24 -15.32 -2.92
C GLU A 112 -26.66 -14.12 -3.67
N GLY A 113 -25.35 -13.87 -3.54
CA GLY A 113 -24.71 -12.64 -3.96
C GLY A 113 -25.00 -11.47 -3.01
N GLY A 114 -24.37 -10.33 -3.28
CA GLY A 114 -24.45 -9.12 -2.46
C GLY A 114 -23.33 -9.01 -1.42
N ILE A 115 -23.35 -7.92 -0.66
CA ILE A 115 -22.27 -7.57 0.27
C ILE A 115 -22.67 -7.92 1.71
N PRO A 116 -21.81 -8.64 2.46
CA PRO A 116 -22.11 -9.03 3.85
C PRO A 116 -22.55 -7.85 4.73
N PHE A 117 -21.87 -6.70 4.62
CA PHE A 117 -22.24 -5.50 5.37
C PHE A 117 -23.65 -4.99 5.02
N GLU A 118 -23.98 -4.93 3.72
CA GLU A 118 -25.30 -4.49 3.25
C GLU A 118 -26.40 -5.47 3.66
N LYS A 119 -26.15 -6.78 3.62
CA LYS A 119 -27.10 -7.79 4.10
C LYS A 119 -27.38 -7.65 5.61
N ALA A 120 -26.37 -7.30 6.40
CA ALA A 120 -26.52 -7.11 7.84
C ALA A 120 -27.32 -5.84 8.19
N HIS A 121 -27.09 -4.75 7.45
CA HIS A 121 -27.55 -3.42 7.86
C HIS A 121 -28.61 -2.79 6.94
N GLY A 122 -28.86 -3.40 5.78
CA GLY A 122 -29.83 -2.95 4.76
C GLY A 122 -29.39 -1.74 3.93
N ILE A 123 -28.20 -1.18 4.20
CA ILE A 123 -27.60 -0.01 3.53
C ILE A 123 -26.09 -0.21 3.39
N ASN A 124 -25.45 0.52 2.48
CA ASN A 124 -23.99 0.48 2.30
C ASN A 124 -23.25 1.14 3.48
N SER A 125 -21.95 0.86 3.58
CA SER A 125 -21.08 1.33 4.67
C SER A 125 -21.00 2.86 4.75
N ALA A 126 -20.95 3.55 3.61
CA ALA A 126 -20.90 5.02 3.55
C ALA A 126 -22.20 5.67 4.06
N GLU A 127 -23.36 5.09 3.75
CA GLU A 127 -24.66 5.53 4.29
C GLU A 127 -24.80 5.20 5.77
N TYR A 128 -24.29 4.06 6.22
CA TYR A 128 -24.31 3.68 7.63
C TYR A 128 -23.51 4.66 8.50
N LEU A 129 -22.35 5.13 8.02
CA LEU A 129 -21.55 6.14 8.70
C LEU A 129 -22.31 7.48 8.90
N LYS A 130 -23.29 7.79 8.04
CA LYS A 130 -24.16 8.97 8.21
C LYS A 130 -25.28 8.72 9.21
N LYS A 131 -25.71 7.46 9.37
CA LYS A 131 -26.81 7.03 10.23
C LYS A 131 -26.40 6.87 11.70
N ASP A 132 -25.22 6.32 11.98
CA ASP A 132 -24.74 6.08 13.35
C ASP A 132 -23.56 7.00 13.68
N ALA A 133 -23.84 8.09 14.40
CA ALA A 133 -22.82 9.07 14.81
C ALA A 133 -21.75 8.48 15.73
N ARG A 134 -22.10 7.50 16.59
CA ARG A 134 -21.15 6.83 17.50
C ARG A 134 -20.17 5.99 16.68
N PHE A 135 -20.69 5.20 15.75
CA PHE A 135 -19.84 4.39 14.86
C PHE A 135 -19.01 5.27 13.91
N CYS A 136 -19.59 6.37 13.41
CA CYS A 136 -18.87 7.35 12.60
C CYS A 136 -17.65 7.94 13.33
N GLU A 137 -17.82 8.32 14.60
CA GLU A 137 -16.72 8.83 15.43
C GLU A 137 -15.66 7.76 15.71
N LEU A 138 -16.08 6.52 16.01
CA LEU A 138 -15.17 5.40 16.18
C LEU A 138 -14.35 5.13 14.90
N PHE A 139 -15.00 5.13 13.74
CA PHE A 139 -14.35 4.99 12.43
C PHE A 139 -13.34 6.12 12.17
N ARG A 140 -13.73 7.38 12.40
CA ARG A 140 -12.84 8.54 12.22
C ARG A 140 -11.62 8.50 13.15
N SER A 141 -11.84 8.20 14.43
CA SER A 141 -10.79 8.08 15.43
C SER A 141 -9.82 6.93 15.09
N SER A 142 -10.38 5.81 14.63
CA SER A 142 -9.65 4.65 14.10
C SER A 142 -8.73 5.04 12.93
N MET A 143 -9.29 5.63 11.88
CA MET A 143 -8.52 6.04 10.70
C MET A 143 -7.45 7.08 11.05
N LYS A 144 -7.77 8.06 11.91
CA LYS A 144 -6.81 9.08 12.34
C LYS A 144 -5.61 8.46 13.06
N SER A 145 -5.87 7.65 14.09
CA SER A 145 -4.82 7.02 14.92
C SER A 145 -3.95 6.07 14.10
N PHE A 146 -4.58 5.31 13.21
CA PHE A 146 -3.91 4.37 12.33
C PHE A 146 -3.02 5.07 11.28
N ASN A 147 -3.54 6.12 10.63
CA ASN A 147 -2.84 6.82 9.56
C ASN A 147 -1.54 7.47 10.03
N VAL A 148 -1.48 7.95 11.29
CA VAL A 148 -0.26 8.53 11.87
C VAL A 148 0.89 7.51 11.84
N THR A 149 0.71 6.38 12.54
CA THR A 149 1.73 5.33 12.63
C THR A 149 2.08 4.76 11.25
N PHE A 150 1.06 4.62 10.38
CA PHE A 150 1.26 4.05 9.06
C PHE A 150 2.05 4.99 8.13
N MET A 151 1.70 6.26 8.08
CA MET A 151 2.37 7.23 7.21
C MET A 151 3.78 7.57 7.70
N GLU A 152 4.05 7.58 9.00
CA GLU A 152 5.41 7.67 9.55
C GLU A 152 6.30 6.58 8.97
N THR A 153 5.82 5.34 9.02
CA THR A 153 6.58 4.19 8.50
C THR A 153 6.84 4.32 6.99
N ILE A 154 5.86 4.81 6.22
CA ILE A 154 6.04 5.06 4.78
C ILE A 154 7.10 6.14 4.56
N LEU A 155 7.00 7.27 5.26
CA LEU A 155 7.90 8.41 5.09
C LEU A 155 9.34 8.10 5.50
N ASP A 156 9.56 7.08 6.33
CA ASP A 156 10.88 6.61 6.71
C ASP A 156 11.54 5.69 5.67
N ILE A 157 10.74 4.95 4.89
CA ILE A 157 11.26 3.93 3.95
C ILE A 157 11.07 4.30 2.47
N TYR A 158 10.27 5.33 2.18
CA TYR A 158 9.93 5.74 0.82
C TYR A 158 10.38 7.17 0.55
N ASP A 159 11.38 7.29 -0.33
CA ASP A 159 12.01 8.53 -0.77
C ASP A 159 11.30 9.16 -1.99
N GLY A 160 10.26 8.54 -2.53
CA GLY A 160 9.62 9.01 -3.75
C GLY A 160 8.85 10.33 -3.61
N PHE A 161 8.83 10.97 -2.45
CA PHE A 161 8.38 12.35 -2.30
C PHE A 161 9.50 13.39 -2.49
N GLU A 162 10.77 12.96 -2.48
CA GLU A 162 11.91 13.84 -2.73
C GLU A 162 11.83 14.47 -4.13
N GLY A 163 12.14 15.77 -4.20
CA GLY A 163 12.15 16.54 -5.44
C GLY A 163 10.76 16.87 -6.02
N VAL A 164 9.67 16.36 -5.43
CA VAL A 164 8.29 16.74 -5.78
C VAL A 164 8.09 18.22 -5.45
N LYS A 165 7.48 18.98 -6.36
CA LYS A 165 7.18 20.40 -6.16
C LYS A 165 5.72 20.64 -5.81
N CYS A 166 4.82 19.87 -6.40
CA CYS A 166 3.39 19.95 -6.12
C CYS A 166 2.77 18.56 -6.10
N LEU A 167 2.23 18.20 -4.94
CA LEU A 167 1.61 16.90 -4.69
C LEU A 167 0.10 17.05 -4.61
N VAL A 168 -0.63 16.31 -5.45
CA VAL A 168 -2.10 16.22 -5.40
C VAL A 168 -2.47 14.94 -4.67
N ASP A 169 -3.10 15.04 -3.49
CA ASP A 169 -3.66 13.91 -2.75
C ASP A 169 -5.11 13.69 -3.18
N VAL A 170 -5.35 12.65 -3.98
CA VAL A 170 -6.68 12.32 -4.53
C VAL A 170 -7.40 11.39 -3.58
N GLY A 171 -8.58 11.79 -3.12
CA GLY A 171 -9.26 11.13 -2.02
C GLY A 171 -8.57 11.36 -0.68
N GLY A 172 -7.88 12.50 -0.53
CA GLY A 172 -7.08 12.84 0.66
C GLY A 172 -7.91 13.08 1.93
N GLY A 173 -9.24 13.04 1.82
CA GLY A 173 -10.16 13.21 2.93
C GLY A 173 -10.00 14.60 3.55
N ASN A 174 -9.72 14.61 4.85
CA ASN A 174 -9.53 15.84 5.59
C ASN A 174 -8.16 16.50 5.39
N GLY A 175 -7.27 15.95 4.54
CA GLY A 175 -5.94 16.49 4.26
C GLY A 175 -4.85 16.19 5.30
N SER A 176 -5.15 15.45 6.37
CA SER A 176 -4.18 15.17 7.44
C SER A 176 -2.97 14.34 6.97
N ILE A 177 -3.14 13.42 6.01
CA ILE A 177 -2.03 12.65 5.46
C ILE A 177 -1.11 13.55 4.62
N LEU A 178 -1.70 14.39 3.77
CA LEU A 178 -0.94 15.35 2.99
C LEU A 178 -0.16 16.32 3.90
N ASP A 179 -0.74 16.76 5.02
CA ASP A 179 -0.07 17.58 6.04
C ASP A 179 1.17 16.89 6.62
N MET A 180 1.09 15.59 6.92
CA MET A 180 2.25 14.81 7.38
C MET A 180 3.35 14.77 6.30
N ILE A 181 2.99 14.57 5.04
CA ILE A 181 3.95 14.52 3.92
C ILE A 181 4.65 15.87 3.75
N ILE A 182 3.90 16.98 3.69
CA ILE A 182 4.51 18.30 3.48
C ILE A 182 5.27 18.78 4.73
N THR A 183 4.92 18.32 5.93
CA THR A 183 5.71 18.60 7.14
C THR A 183 7.10 17.97 7.04
N ARG A 184 7.19 16.76 6.47
CA ARG A 184 8.47 16.07 6.20
C ARG A 184 9.22 16.69 5.00
N TYR A 185 8.48 17.19 4.01
CA TYR A 185 9.01 17.79 2.79
C TYR A 185 8.45 19.20 2.55
N PRO A 186 8.92 20.23 3.29
CA PRO A 186 8.30 21.57 3.30
C PRO A 186 8.36 22.34 1.98
N ALA A 187 9.16 21.87 1.01
CA ALA A 187 9.22 22.44 -0.32
C ALA A 187 8.01 22.05 -1.20
N ILE A 188 7.27 21.00 -0.83
CA ILE A 188 6.10 20.53 -1.56
C ILE A 188 4.92 21.48 -1.31
N LYS A 189 4.27 21.91 -2.38
CA LYS A 189 2.93 22.51 -2.32
C LYS A 189 1.87 21.41 -2.38
N GLY A 190 0.99 21.34 -1.39
CA GLY A 190 -0.05 20.33 -1.31
C GLY A 190 -1.36 20.78 -1.94
N ILE A 191 -2.00 19.90 -2.72
CA ILE A 191 -3.41 20.02 -3.13
C ILE A 191 -4.16 18.82 -2.55
N ASN A 192 -5.04 19.05 -1.57
CA ASN A 192 -5.94 18.02 -1.06
C ASN A 192 -7.21 17.99 -1.91
N TYR A 193 -7.42 16.92 -2.68
CA TYR A 193 -8.52 16.78 -3.62
C TYR A 193 -9.51 15.71 -3.17
N ASP A 194 -10.75 16.12 -2.88
CA ASP A 194 -11.82 15.21 -2.45
C ASP A 194 -13.20 15.77 -2.86
N LEU A 195 -14.26 15.03 -2.57
CA LEU A 195 -15.64 15.49 -2.79
C LEU A 195 -15.93 16.77 -2.00
N ALA A 196 -16.80 17.62 -2.55
CA ALA A 196 -17.17 18.90 -1.94
C ALA A 196 -17.62 18.76 -0.47
N SER A 197 -18.46 17.77 -0.18
CA SER A 197 -18.95 17.52 1.18
C SER A 197 -17.85 17.18 2.19
N VAL A 198 -16.71 16.66 1.72
CA VAL A 198 -15.55 16.32 2.57
C VAL A 198 -14.67 17.56 2.74
N VAL A 199 -14.31 18.22 1.64
CA VAL A 199 -13.48 19.43 1.61
C VAL A 199 -14.09 20.55 2.45
N GLU A 200 -15.40 20.79 2.37
CA GLU A 200 -16.10 21.83 3.13
C GLU A 200 -15.96 21.68 4.66
N SER A 201 -15.77 20.44 5.14
CA SER A 201 -15.60 20.13 6.56
C SER A 201 -14.14 19.96 7.00
N SER A 202 -13.19 20.14 6.07
CA SER A 202 -11.78 19.88 6.31
C SER A 202 -11.11 21.05 7.04
N PRO A 203 -10.25 20.78 8.04
CA PRO A 203 -9.45 21.82 8.68
C PRO A 203 -8.40 22.37 7.70
N SER A 204 -8.04 23.64 7.85
CA SER A 204 -6.99 24.27 7.04
C SER A 204 -5.60 23.89 7.56
N TYR A 205 -4.68 23.58 6.64
CA TYR A 205 -3.27 23.34 6.93
C TYR A 205 -2.38 24.30 6.15
N PRO A 206 -1.30 24.84 6.76
CA PRO A 206 -0.34 25.67 6.04
C PRO A 206 0.30 24.92 4.86
N GLY A 207 0.28 25.51 3.67
CA GLY A 207 0.88 24.90 2.47
C GLY A 207 -0.02 23.90 1.73
N ILE A 208 -1.25 23.68 2.21
CA ILE A 208 -2.27 22.87 1.55
C ILE A 208 -3.40 23.73 1.01
N GLU A 209 -3.74 23.53 -0.26
CA GLU A 209 -4.97 24.01 -0.88
C GLU A 209 -5.99 22.87 -0.94
N HIS A 210 -7.19 23.06 -0.40
CA HIS A 210 -8.27 22.09 -0.56
C HIS A 210 -9.08 22.39 -1.83
N VAL A 211 -9.22 21.40 -2.69
CA VAL A 211 -9.93 21.51 -3.96
C VAL A 211 -11.03 20.46 -4.00
N ALA A 212 -12.27 20.91 -4.21
CA ALA A 212 -13.41 20.00 -4.35
C ALA A 212 -13.52 19.49 -5.79
N GLY A 213 -13.81 18.19 -5.95
CA GLY A 213 -14.16 17.61 -7.23
C GLY A 213 -14.32 16.09 -7.19
N ASP A 214 -14.45 15.49 -8.37
CA ASP A 214 -14.61 14.06 -8.56
C ASP A 214 -13.45 13.52 -9.43
N GLY A 215 -12.68 12.59 -8.88
CA GLY A 215 -11.54 11.97 -9.56
C GLY A 215 -11.91 11.12 -10.78
N PHE A 216 -13.18 10.70 -10.88
CA PHE A 216 -13.71 10.03 -12.07
C PHE A 216 -14.09 10.99 -13.19
N VAL A 217 -14.12 12.30 -12.92
CA VAL A 217 -14.41 13.34 -13.92
C VAL A 217 -13.11 14.01 -14.35
N THR A 218 -12.37 14.58 -13.39
CA THR A 218 -11.08 15.26 -13.64
C THR A 218 -10.19 15.20 -12.41
N ILE A 219 -8.88 15.32 -12.60
CA ILE A 219 -7.91 15.54 -11.53
C ILE A 219 -7.28 16.94 -11.72
N PRO A 220 -7.06 17.74 -10.64
CA PRO A 220 -6.42 19.05 -10.75
C PRO A 220 -5.07 18.99 -11.47
N LYS A 221 -4.89 19.87 -12.45
CA LYS A 221 -3.61 20.05 -13.14
C LYS A 221 -2.67 20.90 -12.28
N GLY A 222 -1.36 20.71 -12.46
CA GLY A 222 -0.32 21.51 -11.81
C GLY A 222 0.52 20.76 -10.79
N GLY A 223 0.08 19.56 -10.38
CA GLY A 223 0.90 18.61 -9.63
C GLY A 223 1.91 17.88 -10.50
N ASP A 224 3.15 17.71 -10.02
CA ASP A 224 4.15 16.82 -10.62
C ASP A 224 4.14 15.41 -10.00
N ALA A 225 3.41 15.22 -8.91
CA ALA A 225 3.02 13.91 -8.39
C ALA A 225 1.55 13.88 -7.95
N ILE A 226 0.91 12.71 -8.12
CA ILE A 226 -0.41 12.41 -7.58
C ILE A 226 -0.24 11.29 -6.55
N PHE A 227 -0.84 11.46 -5.38
CA PHE A 227 -0.87 10.46 -4.31
C PHE A 227 -2.29 9.93 -4.15
N MET A 228 -2.40 8.62 -3.94
CA MET A 228 -3.67 7.94 -3.67
C MET A 228 -3.43 6.85 -2.62
N LYS A 229 -3.92 7.07 -1.40
CA LYS A 229 -3.87 6.05 -0.35
C LYS A 229 -5.25 5.45 -0.13
N TRP A 230 -5.34 4.12 -0.24
CA TRP A 230 -6.59 3.38 0.01
C TRP A 230 -7.77 3.88 -0.82
N ILE A 231 -7.49 4.27 -2.06
CA ILE A 231 -8.51 4.63 -3.05
C ILE A 231 -8.72 3.48 -4.02
N THR A 232 -7.64 2.83 -4.46
CA THR A 232 -7.70 1.90 -5.59
C THR A 232 -8.45 0.62 -5.27
N HIS A 233 -8.39 0.15 -4.02
CA HIS A 233 -9.13 -1.03 -3.58
C HIS A 233 -10.65 -0.85 -3.51
N ASN A 234 -11.17 0.39 -3.53
CA ASN A 234 -12.61 0.64 -3.43
C ASN A 234 -13.36 0.41 -4.74
N TRP A 235 -12.61 0.30 -5.85
CA TRP A 235 -13.16 0.38 -7.19
C TRP A 235 -12.72 -0.79 -8.04
N ASP A 236 -13.58 -1.18 -8.98
CA ASP A 236 -13.29 -2.21 -9.96
C ASP A 236 -12.28 -1.72 -11.01
N ASP A 237 -11.89 -2.60 -11.92
CA ASP A 237 -10.86 -2.31 -12.92
C ASP A 237 -11.28 -1.22 -13.90
N GLU A 238 -12.57 -1.13 -14.25
CA GLU A 238 -13.07 -0.11 -15.18
C GLU A 238 -12.98 1.28 -14.56
N HIS A 239 -13.43 1.41 -13.32
CA HIS A 239 -13.40 2.67 -12.57
C HIS A 239 -11.96 3.09 -12.24
N LEU A 240 -11.12 2.16 -11.81
CA LEU A 240 -9.71 2.45 -11.54
C LEU A 240 -8.98 2.86 -12.82
N LEU A 241 -9.20 2.17 -13.94
CA LEU A 241 -8.61 2.54 -15.23
C LEU A 241 -9.03 3.97 -15.65
N LYS A 242 -10.30 4.31 -15.49
CA LYS A 242 -10.80 5.66 -15.76
C LYS A 242 -10.10 6.71 -14.91
N MET A 243 -9.97 6.46 -13.61
CA MET A 243 -9.29 7.36 -12.68
C MET A 243 -7.79 7.49 -13.00
N LEU A 244 -7.11 6.39 -13.34
CA LEU A 244 -5.70 6.40 -13.74
C LEU A 244 -5.48 7.18 -15.05
N LYS A 245 -6.40 7.12 -16.02
CA LYS A 245 -6.36 7.96 -17.22
C LYS A 245 -6.48 9.44 -16.88
N ASN A 246 -7.40 9.81 -15.99
CA ASN A 246 -7.52 11.20 -15.52
C ASN A 246 -6.24 11.66 -14.80
N CYS A 247 -5.60 10.79 -14.00
CA CYS A 247 -4.31 11.07 -13.38
C CYS A 247 -3.22 11.29 -14.44
N TYR A 248 -3.16 10.44 -15.47
CA TYR A 248 -2.21 10.55 -16.57
C TYR A 248 -2.36 11.87 -17.33
N GLU A 249 -3.60 12.31 -17.58
CA GLU A 249 -3.89 13.59 -18.24
C GLU A 249 -3.55 14.82 -17.38
N ALA A 250 -3.67 14.71 -16.05
CA ALA A 250 -3.36 15.78 -15.12
C ALA A 250 -1.87 15.99 -14.89
N LEU A 251 -1.07 14.92 -14.99
CA LEU A 251 0.37 14.95 -14.77
C LEU A 251 1.14 15.58 -15.94
N PRO A 252 2.21 16.36 -15.66
CA PRO A 252 3.17 16.73 -16.67
C PRO A 252 3.99 15.52 -17.12
N ASP A 253 4.82 15.72 -18.13
CA ASP A 253 5.85 14.77 -18.50
C ASP A 253 6.81 14.55 -17.32
N ASN A 254 7.23 13.30 -17.12
CA ASN A 254 8.01 12.84 -15.96
C ASN A 254 7.26 12.92 -14.62
N GLY A 255 5.96 13.21 -14.64
CA GLY A 255 5.10 13.09 -13.47
C GLY A 255 4.89 11.64 -13.05
N LYS A 256 4.42 11.44 -11.81
CA LYS A 256 4.18 10.11 -11.25
C LYS A 256 2.89 10.03 -10.45
N VAL A 257 2.29 8.85 -10.42
CA VAL A 257 1.27 8.47 -9.45
C VAL A 257 1.91 7.57 -8.39
N ILE A 258 1.61 7.84 -7.13
CA ILE A 258 2.07 7.09 -5.97
C ILE A 258 0.82 6.52 -5.30
N VAL A 259 0.61 5.23 -5.47
CA VAL A 259 -0.50 4.50 -4.85
C VAL A 259 0.01 3.83 -3.58
N VAL A 260 -0.70 4.00 -2.47
CA VAL A 260 -0.49 3.23 -1.24
C VAL A 260 -1.70 2.33 -1.05
N ASP A 261 -1.53 1.05 -1.38
CA ASP A 261 -2.59 0.07 -1.28
C ASP A 261 -2.05 -1.34 -1.05
N MET A 262 -2.93 -2.30 -0.79
CA MET A 262 -2.51 -3.69 -0.69
C MET A 262 -2.21 -4.24 -2.09
N VAL A 263 -1.16 -5.07 -2.17
CA VAL A 263 -0.80 -5.83 -3.38
C VAL A 263 -0.85 -7.29 -2.99
N VAL A 264 -1.81 -8.02 -3.55
CA VAL A 264 -2.01 -9.44 -3.22
C VAL A 264 -1.03 -10.31 -4.01
N PRO A 265 -0.51 -11.39 -3.40
CA PRO A 265 0.37 -12.31 -4.11
C PRO A 265 -0.43 -13.11 -5.15
N GLU A 266 0.19 -13.48 -6.27
CA GLU A 266 -0.45 -14.31 -7.30
C GLU A 266 -0.75 -15.73 -6.79
N THR A 267 0.04 -16.21 -5.83
CA THR A 267 -0.13 -17.54 -5.23
C THR A 267 -0.36 -17.42 -3.73
N PRO A 268 -1.32 -18.18 -3.15
CA PRO A 268 -1.51 -18.22 -1.71
C PRO A 268 -0.25 -18.74 -0.99
N GLU A 269 0.15 -18.02 0.06
CA GLU A 269 1.24 -18.42 0.95
C GLU A 269 0.72 -18.61 2.39
N THR A 270 1.45 -19.36 3.21
CA THR A 270 1.02 -19.72 4.58
C THR A 270 1.76 -18.95 5.68
N ASN A 271 2.65 -18.03 5.32
CA ASN A 271 3.33 -17.17 6.29
C ASN A 271 2.37 -16.14 6.89
N VAL A 272 2.80 -15.51 8.00
CA VAL A 272 1.98 -14.54 8.74
C VAL A 272 1.56 -13.37 7.85
N LYS A 273 2.45 -12.88 6.98
CA LYS A 273 2.16 -11.80 6.02
C LYS A 273 0.96 -12.15 5.14
N ALA A 274 0.99 -13.32 4.50
CA ALA A 274 -0.08 -13.77 3.61
C ALA A 274 -1.41 -13.98 4.34
N LYS A 275 -1.38 -14.53 5.57
CA LYS A 275 -2.58 -14.66 6.41
C LYS A 275 -3.18 -13.30 6.76
N SER A 276 -2.35 -12.32 7.14
CA SER A 276 -2.79 -10.96 7.44
C SER A 276 -3.31 -10.22 6.20
N MET A 277 -2.72 -10.44 5.02
CA MET A 277 -3.26 -9.90 3.76
C MET A 277 -4.64 -10.47 3.47
N LEU A 278 -4.81 -11.79 3.58
CA LEU A 278 -6.10 -12.44 3.34
C LEU A 278 -7.18 -11.94 4.32
N GLN A 279 -6.83 -11.72 5.59
CA GLN A 279 -7.77 -11.18 6.57
C GLN A 279 -8.24 -9.76 6.19
N ASN A 280 -7.33 -8.88 5.78
CA ASN A 280 -7.69 -7.53 5.32
C ASN A 280 -8.46 -7.56 4.00
N TYR A 281 -8.07 -8.41 3.06
CA TYR A 281 -8.77 -8.64 1.79
C TYR A 281 -10.23 -9.02 2.03
N LEU A 282 -10.48 -10.03 2.87
CA LEU A 282 -11.83 -10.48 3.20
C LEU A 282 -12.63 -9.38 3.92
N PHE A 283 -11.97 -8.59 4.77
CA PHE A 283 -12.62 -7.48 5.46
C PHE A 283 -13.09 -6.40 4.46
N ILE A 284 -12.20 -5.94 3.57
CA ILE A 284 -12.50 -4.88 2.59
C ILE A 284 -13.58 -5.35 1.60
N THR A 285 -13.42 -6.56 1.03
CA THR A 285 -14.41 -7.13 0.10
C THR A 285 -15.77 -7.39 0.74
N SER A 286 -15.83 -7.56 2.08
CA SER A 286 -17.09 -7.70 2.81
C SER A 286 -17.85 -6.38 3.00
N MET A 287 -17.25 -5.24 2.64
CA MET A 287 -17.80 -3.90 2.85
C MET A 287 -17.92 -3.07 1.57
N SER A 288 -17.16 -3.41 0.53
CA SER A 288 -17.02 -2.60 -0.68
C SER A 288 -17.58 -3.35 -1.90
N PRO A 289 -18.79 -3.00 -2.39
CA PRO A 289 -19.45 -3.73 -3.49
C PRO A 289 -18.67 -3.77 -4.79
N GLN A 290 -17.88 -2.74 -5.06
CA GLN A 290 -17.02 -2.62 -6.24
C GLN A 290 -15.55 -2.81 -5.88
N GLY A 291 -15.25 -3.16 -4.62
CA GLY A 291 -13.88 -3.22 -4.14
C GLY A 291 -13.13 -4.41 -4.70
N LYS A 292 -11.88 -4.19 -5.12
CA LYS A 292 -10.99 -5.22 -5.62
C LYS A 292 -9.56 -4.93 -5.21
N GLU A 293 -8.95 -5.88 -4.50
CA GLU A 293 -7.51 -5.89 -4.30
C GLU A 293 -6.83 -6.51 -5.52
N ARG A 294 -5.61 -6.08 -5.79
CA ARG A 294 -4.92 -6.38 -7.06
C ARG A 294 -3.54 -6.93 -6.84
N THR A 295 -3.16 -7.83 -7.73
CA THR A 295 -1.78 -8.29 -7.89
C THR A 295 -0.92 -7.18 -8.49
N GLU A 296 0.39 -7.28 -8.36
CA GLU A 296 1.33 -6.36 -9.01
C GLU A 296 1.11 -6.33 -10.53
N LYS A 297 0.86 -7.49 -11.14
CA LYS A 297 0.61 -7.64 -12.57
C LYS A 297 -0.69 -6.96 -13.03
N GLU A 298 -1.74 -7.00 -12.21
CA GLU A 298 -2.98 -6.27 -12.49
C GLU A 298 -2.77 -4.76 -12.43
N PHE A 299 -2.04 -4.26 -11.42
CA PHE A 299 -1.65 -2.85 -11.37
C PHE A 299 -0.80 -2.44 -12.58
N GLU A 300 0.17 -3.28 -12.98
CA GLU A 300 1.00 -3.04 -14.16
C GLU A 300 0.15 -2.97 -15.44
N THR A 301 -0.80 -3.88 -15.60
CA THR A 301 -1.70 -3.93 -16.77
C THR A 301 -2.56 -2.67 -16.83
N LEU A 302 -3.24 -2.31 -15.74
CA LEU A 302 -4.08 -1.11 -15.67
C LEU A 302 -3.28 0.17 -15.87
N GLY A 303 -2.07 0.25 -15.30
CA GLY A 303 -1.18 1.38 -15.49
C GLY A 303 -0.75 1.55 -16.95
N LYS A 304 -0.39 0.45 -17.63
CA LYS A 304 -0.03 0.47 -19.06
C LYS A 304 -1.22 0.88 -19.93
N GLU A 305 -2.41 0.35 -19.65
CA GLU A 305 -3.64 0.72 -20.36
C GLU A 305 -4.06 2.18 -20.12
N ALA A 306 -3.72 2.76 -18.97
CA ALA A 306 -3.90 4.18 -18.67
C ALA A 306 -2.87 5.08 -19.35
N GLY A 307 -1.80 4.51 -19.94
CA GLY A 307 -0.75 5.23 -20.66
C GLY A 307 0.58 5.37 -19.89
N PHE A 308 0.67 4.88 -18.65
CA PHE A 308 1.93 4.90 -17.90
C PHE A 308 2.94 3.92 -18.49
N SER A 309 4.21 4.31 -18.42
CA SER A 309 5.31 3.60 -19.09
C SER A 309 6.03 2.60 -18.18
N HIS A 310 6.12 2.90 -16.88
CA HIS A 310 6.79 2.06 -15.90
C HIS A 310 5.92 2.01 -14.63
N ILE A 311 5.61 0.79 -14.19
CA ILE A 311 4.83 0.52 -13.00
C ILE A 311 5.66 -0.45 -12.16
N ARG A 312 5.84 -0.14 -10.88
CA ARG A 312 6.57 -1.01 -9.95
C ARG A 312 6.03 -0.92 -8.54
N VAL A 313 6.13 -2.01 -7.80
CA VAL A 313 6.07 -1.98 -6.35
C VAL A 313 7.39 -1.42 -5.82
N ALA A 314 7.37 -0.21 -5.27
CA ALA A 314 8.55 0.51 -4.82
C ALA A 314 9.01 0.08 -3.42
N CYS A 315 8.09 -0.11 -2.49
CA CYS A 315 8.39 -0.63 -1.16
C CYS A 315 7.16 -1.33 -0.54
N PHE A 316 7.41 -2.03 0.57
CA PHE A 316 6.43 -2.77 1.33
C PHE A 316 6.50 -2.34 2.79
N VAL A 317 5.35 -2.00 3.36
CA VAL A 317 5.17 -1.79 4.79
C VAL A 317 4.55 -3.05 5.36
N SER A 318 5.23 -3.67 6.34
CA SER A 318 4.78 -4.93 6.93
C SER A 318 3.60 -4.77 7.89
N TYR A 319 3.40 -3.56 8.40
CA TYR A 319 2.34 -3.29 9.36
C TYR A 319 1.88 -1.82 9.34
N PRO A 320 0.63 -1.54 8.90
CA PRO A 320 -0.27 -2.45 8.19
C PRO A 320 0.36 -2.96 6.88
N ILE A 321 -0.15 -4.07 6.36
CA ILE A 321 0.31 -4.59 5.08
C ILE A 321 -0.17 -3.66 3.97
N ALA A 322 0.76 -2.93 3.40
CA ALA A 322 0.55 -2.12 2.22
C ALA A 322 1.82 -2.05 1.40
N HIS A 323 1.65 -1.69 0.14
CA HIS A 323 2.74 -1.46 -0.79
C HIS A 323 2.61 -0.05 -1.35
N VAL A 324 3.75 0.54 -1.67
CA VAL A 324 3.79 1.75 -2.49
C VAL A 324 3.96 1.30 -3.93
N VAL A 325 2.96 1.53 -4.77
CA VAL A 325 3.01 1.26 -6.21
C VAL A 325 3.20 2.58 -6.95
N ALA A 326 4.30 2.70 -7.69
CA ALA A 326 4.64 3.90 -8.44
C ALA A 326 4.34 3.71 -9.93
N PHE A 327 3.60 4.66 -10.52
CA PHE A 327 3.30 4.72 -11.94
C PHE A 327 4.01 5.94 -12.54
N GLN A 328 4.90 5.71 -13.49
CA GLN A 328 5.71 6.77 -14.09
C GLN A 328 5.20 7.13 -15.49
N LYS A 329 4.91 8.42 -15.69
CA LYS A 329 4.65 9.00 -17.01
C LYS A 329 5.98 9.47 -17.59
N LEU A 330 6.71 8.56 -18.23
CA LEU A 330 7.90 8.94 -19.00
C LEU A 330 7.44 9.41 -20.37
N MET A 331 7.98 10.54 -20.81
CA MET A 331 7.89 10.87 -22.22
C MET A 331 8.78 9.90 -22.99
N ILE A 332 8.17 9.10 -23.87
CA ILE A 332 8.90 8.35 -24.90
C ILE A 332 9.76 9.33 -25.72
N ASN A 333 9.30 10.58 -25.90
CA ASN A 333 10.10 11.64 -26.51
C ASN A 333 11.20 12.18 -25.60
N SER A 334 11.10 12.14 -24.26
CA SER A 334 12.21 12.51 -23.38
C SER A 334 13.23 11.39 -23.28
N LEU A 335 12.83 10.11 -23.31
CA LEU A 335 13.77 9.02 -23.60
C LEU A 335 14.39 9.24 -24.97
N ARG A 336 13.62 9.61 -26.00
CA ARG A 336 14.17 9.98 -27.31
C ARG A 336 15.03 11.22 -27.30
N THR A 337 14.83 12.19 -26.41
CA THR A 337 15.55 13.47 -26.35
C THR A 337 16.72 13.40 -25.38
N GLN A 338 16.67 12.52 -24.39
CA GLN A 338 17.70 12.18 -23.42
C GLN A 338 18.63 11.13 -24.02
N ILE A 339 18.11 10.10 -24.69
CA ILE A 339 18.86 9.28 -25.65
C ILE A 339 19.29 10.14 -26.86
N SER A 340 18.53 11.11 -27.36
CA SER A 340 19.04 12.01 -28.41
C SER A 340 19.94 13.13 -27.88
N SER A 341 20.07 13.36 -26.57
CA SER A 341 20.98 14.38 -26.01
C SER A 341 22.25 13.73 -25.45
N GLU A 342 22.14 12.54 -24.87
CA GLU A 342 23.23 11.67 -24.45
C GLU A 342 23.77 10.87 -25.65
N CYS A 343 22.91 10.45 -26.60
CA CYS A 343 23.28 9.85 -27.89
C CYS A 343 23.14 10.82 -29.09
N SER A 344 23.04 12.15 -28.90
CA SER A 344 23.26 13.11 -30.02
C SER A 344 24.64 12.98 -30.66
N SER A 345 25.53 12.22 -30.05
CA SER A 345 26.81 11.82 -30.60
C SER A 345 26.84 10.43 -31.22
N TRP A 346 25.89 9.53 -30.91
CA TRP A 346 25.89 8.15 -31.42
C TRP A 346 24.49 7.68 -31.84
N ILE A 347 24.16 8.09 -33.06
CA ILE A 347 23.37 7.38 -34.08
C ILE A 347 21.86 7.67 -34.20
N LEU A 348 21.54 8.08 -35.43
CA LEU A 348 20.25 8.25 -36.08
C LEU A 348 19.48 6.93 -36.28
N THR A 349 18.18 6.99 -35.95
CA THR A 349 17.04 6.25 -36.56
C THR A 349 16.98 4.73 -36.38
N VAL A 350 16.19 4.28 -35.39
CA VAL A 350 15.55 2.95 -35.40
C VAL A 350 14.17 3.09 -36.05
N SER A 351 13.92 2.33 -37.13
CA SER A 351 12.60 2.29 -37.79
C SER A 351 11.62 1.43 -37.00
N ALA A 352 10.34 1.81 -37.01
CA ALA A 352 9.28 1.37 -36.11
C ALA A 352 8.77 -0.09 -36.29
N ARG A 353 9.62 -1.07 -36.57
CA ARG A 353 9.20 -2.49 -36.68
C ARG A 353 9.92 -3.50 -35.80
N GLU A 354 10.87 -3.10 -34.95
CA GLU A 354 11.65 -4.04 -34.12
C GLU A 354 11.86 -3.53 -32.67
N ILE A 355 10.80 -3.02 -32.04
CA ILE A 355 10.84 -2.55 -30.62
C ILE A 355 10.79 -3.72 -29.61
N SER A 356 10.76 -4.96 -30.06
CA SER A 356 10.73 -6.15 -29.19
C SER A 356 12.07 -6.52 -28.55
N THR A 357 13.18 -5.84 -28.87
CA THR A 357 14.54 -6.35 -28.54
C THR A 357 15.33 -5.52 -27.52
N LEU A 358 14.71 -4.53 -26.85
CA LEU A 358 15.39 -3.72 -25.82
C LEU A 358 15.16 -4.19 -24.36
N TYR A 359 14.41 -5.28 -24.16
CA TYR A 359 14.20 -5.90 -22.83
C TYR A 359 15.16 -7.04 -22.50
N LEU A 360 16.11 -7.37 -23.38
CA LEU A 360 16.98 -8.55 -23.25
C LEU A 360 18.41 -8.20 -22.82
N TRP A 361 18.58 -7.35 -21.82
CA TRP A 361 19.90 -7.05 -21.23
C TRP A 361 20.17 -7.75 -19.89
N ARG A 362 19.51 -8.89 -19.63
CA ARG A 362 19.89 -9.77 -18.50
C ARG A 362 19.80 -11.29 -18.74
N GLU A 363 19.26 -11.76 -19.87
CA GLU A 363 19.02 -13.20 -20.13
C GLU A 363 19.86 -13.80 -21.29
N PHE A 364 20.67 -13.01 -22.00
CA PHE A 364 21.38 -13.50 -23.21
C PHE A 364 22.67 -14.31 -22.93
N TRP A 365 23.03 -14.54 -21.67
CA TRP A 365 24.29 -15.20 -21.29
C TRP A 365 24.22 -16.73 -21.19
N MET A 366 23.05 -17.37 -21.34
CA MET A 366 22.94 -18.82 -21.07
C MET A 366 22.73 -19.77 -22.27
N TYR A 367 22.34 -19.33 -23.48
CA TYR A 367 21.93 -20.31 -24.51
C TYR A 367 22.26 -20.04 -25.98
N GLY A 368 23.18 -19.15 -26.33
CA GLY A 368 23.62 -19.09 -27.72
C GLY A 368 24.59 -17.96 -28.00
N GLY A 369 25.83 -18.33 -28.32
CA GLY A 369 26.85 -17.38 -28.73
C GLY A 369 26.47 -16.54 -29.95
N PHE A 370 27.32 -15.58 -30.28
CA PHE A 370 27.10 -14.51 -31.25
C PHE A 370 27.05 -14.93 -32.74
N GLU A 371 26.63 -16.16 -33.05
CA GLU A 371 26.50 -16.61 -34.44
C GLU A 371 25.44 -15.78 -35.19
N GLY A 372 25.88 -15.08 -36.24
CA GLY A 372 25.04 -14.23 -37.08
C GLY A 372 25.06 -12.74 -36.74
N VAL A 373 25.65 -12.35 -35.61
CA VAL A 373 25.85 -10.93 -35.26
C VAL A 373 27.03 -10.38 -36.07
N LYS A 374 26.87 -9.20 -36.69
CA LYS A 374 27.92 -8.57 -37.51
C LYS A 374 28.58 -7.36 -36.83
N THR A 375 27.87 -6.70 -35.92
CA THR A 375 28.35 -5.51 -35.22
C THR A 375 27.79 -5.46 -33.79
N LEU A 376 28.62 -5.08 -32.82
CA LEU A 376 28.26 -4.83 -31.41
C LEU A 376 28.65 -3.41 -31.01
N VAL A 377 27.83 -2.77 -30.17
CA VAL A 377 28.09 -1.42 -29.66
C VAL A 377 27.91 -1.42 -28.15
N ASP A 378 28.91 -0.93 -27.44
CA ASP A 378 28.94 -0.81 -25.98
C ASP A 378 28.71 0.66 -25.60
N VAL A 379 27.72 0.92 -24.74
CA VAL A 379 27.33 2.26 -24.32
C VAL A 379 27.03 2.24 -22.83
N GLY A 380 28.09 2.44 -22.03
CA GLY A 380 27.99 2.34 -20.58
C GLY A 380 29.33 2.30 -19.87
N GLY A 381 30.01 3.46 -19.78
CA GLY A 381 30.91 3.86 -18.69
C GLY A 381 32.12 2.99 -18.28
N ASP A 382 32.36 1.83 -18.89
CA ASP A 382 33.57 1.03 -18.68
C ASP A 382 34.55 1.20 -19.85
N ASP A 383 35.83 0.89 -19.62
CA ASP A 383 36.96 1.07 -20.55
C ASP A 383 36.91 0.27 -21.88
N GLY A 384 35.78 -0.38 -22.17
CA GLY A 384 35.58 -1.26 -23.33
C GLY A 384 36.20 -2.64 -23.19
N SER A 385 36.67 -3.03 -22.00
CA SER A 385 37.25 -4.35 -21.74
C SER A 385 36.30 -5.50 -22.12
N VAL A 386 35.01 -5.36 -21.83
CA VAL A 386 33.98 -6.37 -22.15
C VAL A 386 33.77 -6.50 -23.67
N LEU A 387 33.66 -5.38 -24.39
CA LEU A 387 33.55 -5.37 -25.84
C LEU A 387 34.78 -6.00 -26.52
N ASN A 388 35.98 -5.68 -26.03
CA ASN A 388 37.23 -6.23 -26.56
C ASN A 388 37.34 -7.75 -26.32
N MET A 389 36.90 -8.23 -25.17
CA MET A 389 36.82 -9.67 -24.88
C MET A 389 35.89 -10.39 -25.86
N ILE A 390 34.77 -9.78 -26.25
CA ILE A 390 33.81 -10.37 -27.20
C ILE A 390 34.37 -10.41 -28.63
N ILE A 391 34.97 -9.31 -29.11
CA ILE A 391 35.61 -9.27 -30.45
C ILE A 391 36.72 -10.31 -30.57
N SER A 392 37.50 -10.53 -29.50
CA SER A 392 38.59 -11.52 -29.50
C SER A 392 38.10 -12.96 -29.67
N ASN A 393 36.90 -13.27 -29.18
CA ASN A 393 36.28 -14.59 -29.29
C ASN A 393 35.45 -14.75 -30.58
N TYR A 394 35.08 -13.66 -31.25
CA TYR A 394 34.27 -13.66 -32.48
C TYR A 394 34.82 -12.66 -33.53
N PRO A 395 35.87 -13.02 -34.29
CA PRO A 395 36.63 -12.08 -35.14
C PRO A 395 35.84 -11.48 -36.31
N THR A 396 34.70 -12.07 -36.67
CA THR A 396 33.80 -11.58 -37.72
C THR A 396 32.86 -10.48 -37.22
N VAL A 397 32.80 -10.24 -35.91
CA VAL A 397 32.00 -9.20 -35.27
C VAL A 397 32.85 -7.93 -35.15
N LYS A 398 32.36 -6.81 -35.67
CA LYS A 398 32.99 -5.50 -35.44
C LYS A 398 32.43 -4.87 -34.17
N GLY A 399 33.29 -4.48 -33.22
CA GLY A 399 32.86 -3.74 -32.03
C GLY A 399 33.17 -2.25 -32.12
N ILE A 400 32.29 -1.43 -31.56
CA ILE A 400 32.50 0.02 -31.41
C ILE A 400 32.18 0.39 -29.96
N ASN A 401 33.14 1.01 -29.26
CA ASN A 401 33.03 1.38 -27.84
C ASN A 401 32.75 2.87 -27.68
N TYR A 402 31.77 3.23 -26.85
CA TYR A 402 31.55 4.62 -26.43
C TYR A 402 31.66 4.86 -24.94
N ASP A 403 32.64 5.70 -24.60
CA ASP A 403 32.83 6.27 -23.27
C ASP A 403 31.87 7.46 -23.08
N LEU A 404 30.95 7.31 -22.14
CA LEU A 404 29.96 8.34 -21.79
C LEU A 404 30.60 9.58 -21.16
N ALA A 405 31.89 9.55 -20.76
CA ALA A 405 32.60 10.71 -20.23
C ALA A 405 33.13 11.69 -21.30
N GLN A 406 33.13 11.30 -22.58
CA GLN A 406 33.43 12.22 -23.70
C GLN A 406 32.18 12.85 -24.32
N LEU A 407 31.06 12.76 -23.60
CA LEU A 407 29.77 13.36 -23.91
C LEU A 407 29.23 14.09 -22.69
#